data_AF-F9PRK7-F1
#
_entry.id   AF-F9PRK7-F1
#
_cell.length_a   1.000
_cell.length_b   1.000
_cell.length_c   1.000
_cell.angle_alpha   90.00
_cell.angle_beta   90.00
_cell.angle_gamma   90.00
#
_symmetry.space_group_name_H-M   'P 1'
#
loop_
_entity.id
_entity.type
_entity.pdbx_description
1 polymer ?
#
loop_
_entity_poly.entity_id
_entity_poly.type
_entity_poly.pdbx_seq_one_letter_code
_entity_poly.pdbx_strand_id
1 'polypeptide(L)' 'MNSVILIGRLIKDPELRYTQTSSSSYARFTIAVDKGMSKEKNKN' A
#
# COMPACT_ATOMS: atom_id res chain seq x y z
N MET A 1 -13.05 7.14 13.28
CA MET A 1 -11.60 6.93 13.45
C MET A 1 -11.19 5.88 12.42
N ASN A 2 -10.39 6.25 11.43
CA ASN A 2 -10.09 5.38 10.29
C ASN A 2 -8.64 4.89 10.42
N SER A 3 -8.44 3.58 10.56
CA SER A 3 -7.12 2.95 10.70
C SER A 3 -7.07 1.69 9.83
N VAL A 4 -5.94 1.48 9.16
CA VAL A 4 -5.70 0.33 8.27
C VAL A 4 -4.30 -0.22 8.54
N ILE A 5 -4.21 -1.54 8.75
CA ILE A 5 -2.94 -2.26 8.93
C ILE A 5 -2.80 -3.24 7.76
N LEU A 6 -1.67 -3.17 7.04
CA LEU A 6 -1.34 -4.07 5.94
C LEU A 6 0.01 -4.73 6.21
N ILE A 7 0.09 -6.05 6.06
CA ILE A 7 1.33 -6.84 6.22
C ILE A 7 1.51 -7.66 4.95
N GLY A 8 2.71 -7.62 4.36
CA GLY A 8 2.98 -8.27 3.09
C GLY A 8 4.43 -8.12 2.65
N ARG A 9 4.72 -8.56 1.43
CA ARG A 9 6.06 -8.48 0.82
C ARG A 9 6.14 -7.32 -0.15
N LEU A 10 7.24 -6.58 -0.15
CA LEU A 10 7.51 -5.60 -1.20
C LEU A 10 7.66 -6.31 -2.54
N ILE A 11 6.96 -5.82 -3.57
CA ILE A 11 7.06 -6.43 -4.92
C ILE A 11 8.28 -5.91 -5.71
N LYS A 12 8.84 -4.78 -5.27
CA LYS A 12 10.02 -4.10 -5.78
C LYS A 12 10.54 -3.12 -4.73
N ASP A 13 11.72 -2.57 -4.97
CA ASP A 13 12.30 -1.56 -4.09
C ASP A 13 11.42 -0.30 -4.01
N PRO A 14 11.32 0.35 -2.84
CA PRO A 14 10.58 1.60 -2.69
C PRO A 14 11.20 2.75 -3.50
N GLU A 15 10.35 3.53 -4.17
CA GLU A 15 10.77 4.72 -4.92
C GLU A 15 10.71 5.96 -4.02
N LEU A 16 11.86 6.55 -3.69
CA LEU A 16 11.91 7.82 -2.95
C LEU A 16 11.54 8.99 -3.87
N ARG A 17 10.62 9.84 -3.42
CA ARG A 17 10.18 11.05 -4.13
C ARG A 17 10.17 12.25 -3.19
N TYR A 18 10.47 13.40 -3.76
CA TYR A 18 10.43 14.68 -3.09
C TYR A 18 9.27 15.48 -3.63
N THR A 19 8.49 16.10 -2.74
CA THR A 19 7.46 17.04 -3.18
C THR A 19 8.13 18.35 -3.60
N GLN A 20 7.75 18.91 -4.76
CA GLN A 20 8.38 20.14 -5.26
C GLN A 20 7.97 21.37 -4.43
N THR A 21 6.78 21.33 -3.84
CA THR A 21 6.17 22.46 -3.11
C THR A 21 6.31 22.36 -1.60
N SER A 22 6.60 21.17 -1.08
CA SER A 22 6.77 20.91 0.35
C SER A 22 8.16 20.30 0.55
N SER A 23 8.89 20.71 1.59
CA SER A 23 10.19 20.14 1.94
C SER A 23 10.12 18.69 2.47
N SER A 24 9.03 17.97 2.15
CA SER A 24 8.77 16.61 2.59
C SER A 24 9.17 15.59 1.54
N SER A 25 9.68 14.45 2.00
CA SER A 25 9.96 13.28 1.18
C SER A 25 8.99 12.16 1.50
N TYR A 26 8.61 11.36 0.50
CA TYR A 26 7.84 10.15 0.69
C TYR A 26 8.41 9.01 -0.16
N ALA A 27 8.23 7.77 0.30
CA ALA A 27 8.54 6.58 -0.47
C ALA A 27 7.26 5.98 -1.03
N ARG A 28 7.23 5.66 -2.32
CA ARG A 28 6.14 4.92 -2.95
C ARG A 28 6.55 3.46 -3.06
N PHE A 29 5.78 2.58 -2.46
CA PHE A 29 6.00 1.14 -2.55
C PHE A 29 4.67 0.40 -2.71
N THR A 30 4.75 -0.80 -3.25
CA THR A 30 3.60 -1.70 -3.40
C THR A 30 3.90 -2.98 -2.63
N ILE A 31 2.96 -3.38 -1.79
CA ILE A 31 3.03 -4.63 -1.04
C ILE A 31 2.09 -5.66 -1.65
N ALA A 32 2.62 -6.85 -1.93
CA ALA A 32 1.83 -8.04 -2.14
C ALA A 32 1.31 -8.50 -0.78
N VAL A 33 0.01 -8.29 -0.57
CA VAL A 33 -0.71 -8.78 0.61
C VAL A 33 -1.38 -10.09 0.26
N ASP A 34 -1.14 -11.12 1.06
CA ASP A 34 -1.98 -12.31 1.03
C ASP A 34 -3.20 -12.01 1.91
N LYS A 35 -4.16 -11.29 1.34
CA LYS A 35 -5.48 -11.27 1.93
C LYS A 35 -6.07 -12.63 1.57
N GLY A 36 -6.32 -13.46 2.58
CA GLY A 36 -7.36 -14.50 2.52
C GLY A 36 -8.71 -13.82 2.29
N MET A 37 -8.90 -13.21 1.11
CA MET A 37 -10.11 -12.54 0.71
C MET A 37 -11.16 -13.64 0.68
N SER A 38 -11.95 -13.70 1.76
CA SER A 38 -13.19 -14.46 1.78
C SER A 38 -13.92 -14.15 0.48
N LYS A 39 -14.42 -15.21 -0.16
CA LYS A 39 -15.14 -15.23 -1.43
C LYS A 39 -16.48 -14.49 -1.34
N GLU A 40 -16.48 -13.25 -0.88
CA GLU A 40 -17.68 -12.46 -0.56
C GLU A 40 -17.76 -11.21 -1.44
N LYS A 41 -17.35 -11.35 -2.70
CA LYS A 41 -17.69 -10.44 -3.79
C LYS A 41 -17.98 -11.23 -5.08
N ASN A 42 -18.88 -12.19 -4.97
CA ASN A 42 -19.59 -12.76 -6.11
C ASN A 42 -21.03 -13.13 -5.71
N LYS A 43 -21.78 -12.11 -5.31
CA LYS A 43 -23.25 -12.13 -5.32
C LYS A 43 -23.68 -10.78 -5.89
N ASN A 44 -23.87 -10.77 -7.20
CA ASN A 44 -24.85 -9.97 -7.95
C ASN A 44 -24.95 -10.59 -9.33
#